data_AF-G7VP99-F1
#
_entry.id   AF-G7VP99-F1
#
_cell.length_a   1.000
_cell.length_b   1.000
_cell.length_c   1.000
_cell.angle_alpha   90.00
_cell.angle_beta   90.00
_cell.angle_gamma   90.00
#
_symmetry.space_group_name_H-M   'P 1'
#
loop_
_entity.id
_entity.type
_entity.pdbx_description
1 polymer ?
#
loop_
_entity_poly.entity_id
_entity_poly.type
_entity_poly.pdbx_seq_one_letter_code
_entity_poly.pdbx_strand_id
1 'polypeptide(L)'
;MISGVKKSLCTLLACVTVLPVMLVPAPPKVSAASDVTVNLSAEKQVIRGFGGMNHSGWAGDLTPAQRETAFGNGNNQLGLTVLRIPIDENKNNWKREVATAKKAIENGAIVFATPWNPPSDMVETFALGTNSGTGTTYEAETIC
;
A
#
# COMPACT_ATOMS: atom_id res chain seq x y z
N MET A 1 -55.98 -11.66 62.37
CA MET A 1 -54.67 -10.96 62.34
C MET A 1 -53.59 -11.66 61.47
N ILE A 2 -53.93 -12.64 60.61
CA ILE A 2 -52.92 -13.44 59.86
C ILE A 2 -52.68 -12.95 58.40
N SER A 3 -53.58 -12.12 57.86
CA SER A 3 -53.53 -11.65 56.46
C SER A 3 -52.54 -10.49 56.22
N GLY A 4 -52.41 -9.57 57.18
CA GLY A 4 -51.52 -8.40 57.06
C GLY A 4 -50.03 -8.76 57.07
N VAL A 5 -49.64 -9.74 57.88
CA VAL A 5 -48.24 -10.19 58.03
C VAL A 5 -47.74 -10.87 56.74
N LYS A 6 -48.59 -11.65 56.06
CA LYS A 6 -48.23 -12.32 54.80
C LYS A 6 -47.99 -11.32 53.65
N LYS A 7 -48.81 -10.27 53.56
CA LYS A 7 -48.64 -9.22 52.54
C LYS A 7 -47.35 -8.43 52.79
N SER A 8 -47.10 -8.01 54.02
CA SER A 8 -45.90 -7.27 54.40
C SER A 8 -44.62 -8.07 54.24
N LEU A 9 -44.64 -9.38 54.56
CA LEU A 9 -43.51 -10.29 54.35
C LEU A 9 -43.23 -10.50 52.86
N CYS A 10 -44.25 -10.63 52.00
CA CYS A 10 -44.06 -10.71 50.55
C CYS A 10 -43.50 -9.41 49.96
N THR A 11 -43.90 -8.24 50.47
CA THR A 11 -43.36 -6.95 50.02
C THR A 11 -41.89 -6.80 50.42
N LEU A 12 -41.54 -7.19 51.65
CA LEU A 12 -40.14 -7.18 52.13
C LEU A 12 -39.26 -8.17 51.34
N LEU A 13 -39.76 -9.37 51.05
CA LEU A 13 -39.01 -10.36 50.26
C LEU A 13 -38.77 -9.90 48.81
N ALA A 14 -39.75 -9.21 48.20
CA ALA A 14 -39.60 -8.60 46.88
C ALA A 14 -38.61 -7.43 46.88
N CYS A 15 -38.55 -6.62 47.95
CA CYS A 15 -37.55 -5.56 48.07
C CYS A 15 -36.13 -6.11 48.25
N VAL A 16 -35.97 -7.20 49.01
CA VAL A 16 -34.65 -7.82 49.28
C VAL A 16 -34.07 -8.52 48.04
N THR A 17 -34.89 -9.01 47.12
CA THR A 17 -34.41 -9.66 45.88
C THR A 17 -34.11 -8.68 44.74
N VAL A 18 -34.69 -7.47 44.74
CA VAL A 18 -34.48 -6.48 43.67
C VAL A 18 -33.32 -5.52 44.00
N LEU A 19 -33.03 -5.29 45.28
CA LEU A 19 -31.93 -4.42 45.73
C LEU A 19 -30.52 -4.83 45.26
N PRO A 20 -30.16 -6.13 45.16
CA PRO A 20 -28.84 -6.55 44.66
C PRO A 20 -28.64 -6.28 43.16
N VAL A 21 -29.73 -6.21 42.39
CA VAL A 21 -29.68 -5.96 40.94
C VAL A 21 -29.40 -4.49 40.62
N MET A 22 -29.78 -3.57 41.51
CA MET A 22 -29.50 -2.13 41.34
C MET A 22 -28.10 -1.71 41.81
N LEU A 23 -27.37 -2.60 42.49
CA LEU A 23 -26.00 -2.35 42.96
C LEU A 23 -24.92 -2.97 42.07
N VAL A 24 -25.27 -3.54 40.91
CA VAL A 24 -24.29 -4.00 39.93
C VAL A 24 -23.69 -2.77 39.24
N PRO A 25 -22.41 -2.42 39.48
CA PRO A 25 -21.78 -1.33 38.75
C PRO A 25 -21.80 -1.68 37.25
N ALA A 26 -22.19 -0.73 36.41
CA ALA A 26 -22.10 -0.89 34.96
C ALA A 26 -20.67 -1.33 34.60
N PRO A 27 -20.49 -2.31 33.70
CA PRO A 27 -19.15 -2.73 33.30
C PRO A 27 -18.39 -1.47 32.85
N PRO A 28 -17.14 -1.27 33.32
CA PRO A 28 -16.37 -0.13 32.88
C PRO A 28 -16.31 -0.17 31.35
N LYS A 29 -16.72 0.92 30.71
CA LYS A 29 -16.50 1.09 29.28
C LYS A 29 -14.99 1.13 29.07
N VAL A 30 -14.41 -0.01 28.74
CA VAL A 30 -13.00 -0.11 28.38
C VAL A 30 -12.84 0.63 27.05
N SER A 31 -12.38 1.88 27.12
CA SER A 31 -11.89 2.59 25.94
C SER A 31 -10.48 2.09 25.66
N ALA A 32 -10.37 1.00 24.89
CA ALA A 32 -9.10 0.40 24.49
C ALA A 32 -8.40 1.15 23.34
N ALA A 33 -8.81 2.39 23.03
CA ALA A 33 -8.19 3.20 22.00
C ALA A 33 -7.09 4.09 22.63
N SER A 34 -5.86 3.93 22.15
CA SER A 34 -4.78 4.88 22.42
C SER A 34 -4.84 6.05 21.43
N ASP A 35 -4.40 7.23 21.86
CA ASP A 35 -4.40 8.43 21.01
C ASP A 35 -3.34 8.36 19.91
N VAL A 36 -3.66 8.96 18.75
CA VAL A 36 -2.71 9.20 17.66
C VAL A 36 -2.36 10.68 17.64
N THR A 37 -1.07 11.01 17.77
CA THR A 37 -0.59 12.39 17.70
C THR A 37 0.04 12.67 16.34
N VAL A 38 -0.49 13.65 15.61
CA VAL A 38 0.07 14.16 14.34
C VAL A 38 0.65 15.56 14.58
N ASN A 39 1.97 15.67 14.61
CA ASN A 39 2.65 16.96 14.78
C ASN A 39 3.01 17.56 13.41
N LEU A 40 2.28 18.60 13.01
CA LEU A 40 2.44 19.26 11.70
C LEU A 40 3.73 20.09 11.58
N SER A 41 4.39 20.43 12.69
CA SER A 41 5.69 21.12 12.69
C SER A 41 6.89 20.16 12.61
N ALA A 42 6.66 18.85 12.75
CA ALA A 42 7.69 17.83 12.69
C ALA A 42 7.80 17.24 11.27
N GLU A 43 8.28 18.04 10.32
CA GLU A 43 8.45 17.63 8.92
C GLU A 43 9.31 16.36 8.76
N LYS A 44 9.00 15.57 7.74
CA LYS A 44 9.70 14.33 7.35
C LYS A 44 10.14 14.41 5.89
N GLN A 45 10.11 13.31 5.15
CA GLN A 45 10.47 13.30 3.73
C GLN A 45 9.44 14.04 2.87
N VAL A 46 9.92 14.72 1.82
CA VAL A 46 9.05 15.25 0.77
C VAL A 46 8.61 14.09 -0.14
N ILE A 47 7.31 13.88 -0.27
CA ILE A 47 6.75 12.84 -1.14
C ILE A 47 6.86 13.28 -2.59
N ARG A 48 7.47 12.44 -3.44
CA ARG A 48 7.58 12.68 -4.89
C ARG A 48 6.36 12.17 -5.65
N GLY A 49 5.74 11.09 -5.19
CA GLY A 49 4.51 10.58 -5.78
C GLY A 49 4.28 9.10 -5.51
N PHE A 50 3.19 8.60 -6.09
CA PHE A 50 2.78 7.20 -6.06
C PHE A 50 2.49 6.74 -7.49
N GLY A 51 2.76 5.46 -7.77
CA GLY A 51 2.82 5.02 -9.16
C GLY A 51 2.80 3.53 -9.36
N GLY A 52 3.02 3.15 -10.62
CA GLY A 52 3.07 1.76 -11.07
C GLY A 52 3.92 1.58 -12.32
N MET A 53 3.98 0.34 -12.80
CA MET A 53 4.72 -0.07 -13.98
C MET A 53 3.79 -0.18 -15.19
N ASN A 54 4.24 0.32 -16.34
CA ASN A 54 3.76 -0.14 -17.66
C ASN A 54 4.87 -0.97 -18.31
N HIS A 55 4.54 -2.14 -18.83
CA HIS A 55 5.49 -2.98 -19.56
C HIS A 55 4.84 -3.58 -20.80
N SER A 56 4.84 -2.84 -21.91
CA SER A 56 4.09 -3.22 -23.11
C SER A 56 4.46 -4.60 -23.66
N GLY A 57 5.73 -4.99 -23.55
CA GLY A 57 6.23 -6.26 -24.06
C GLY A 57 5.85 -7.50 -23.24
N TRP A 58 5.50 -7.37 -21.96
CA TRP A 58 5.24 -8.50 -21.06
C TRP A 58 3.78 -8.55 -20.60
N ALA A 59 3.20 -7.40 -20.27
CA ALA A 59 1.83 -7.29 -19.75
C ALA A 59 0.83 -6.73 -20.77
N GLY A 60 1.30 -6.31 -21.95
CA GLY A 60 0.54 -5.47 -22.86
C GLY A 60 0.58 -4.00 -22.42
N ASP A 61 0.35 -3.09 -23.37
CA ASP A 61 0.28 -1.66 -23.07
C ASP A 61 -1.09 -1.27 -22.51
N LEU A 62 -1.12 -0.25 -21.66
CA LEU A 62 -2.39 0.34 -21.22
C LEU A 62 -3.16 0.91 -22.42
N THR A 63 -4.44 0.58 -22.51
CA THR A 63 -5.37 1.21 -23.45
C THR A 63 -5.55 2.70 -23.11
N PRO A 64 -6.04 3.54 -24.05
CA PRO A 64 -6.30 4.95 -23.78
C PRO A 64 -7.17 5.18 -22.54
N ALA A 65 -8.25 4.40 -22.36
CA ALA A 65 -9.13 4.51 -21.20
C ALA A 65 -8.41 4.13 -19.89
N GLN A 66 -7.59 3.09 -19.90
CA GLN A 66 -6.82 2.68 -18.72
C GLN A 66 -5.77 3.73 -18.32
N ARG A 67 -5.18 4.46 -19.29
CA ARG A 67 -4.25 5.56 -18.99
C ARG A 67 -4.97 6.71 -18.27
N GLU A 68 -6.20 7.04 -18.67
CA GLU A 68 -7.01 8.03 -17.96
C GLU A 68 -7.36 7.57 -16.55
N THR A 69 -7.76 6.29 -16.39
CA THR A 69 -7.99 5.72 -15.06
C THR A 69 -6.73 5.73 -14.20
N ALA A 70 -5.56 5.47 -14.76
CA ALA A 70 -4.31 5.43 -14.02
C ALA A 70 -3.83 6.82 -13.57
N PHE A 71 -3.76 7.78 -14.49
CA PHE A 71 -3.07 9.05 -14.24
C PHE A 71 -4.01 10.23 -13.99
N GLY A 72 -5.29 10.13 -14.35
CA GLY A 72 -6.28 11.13 -13.98
C GLY A 72 -6.55 11.11 -12.48
N ASN A 73 -7.05 12.22 -11.93
CA ASN A 73 -7.31 12.38 -10.49
C ASN A 73 -8.78 12.75 -10.17
N GLY A 74 -9.69 12.44 -11.09
CA GLY A 74 -11.14 12.57 -10.89
C GLY A 74 -11.77 11.32 -10.29
N ASN A 75 -13.12 11.30 -10.22
CA ASN A 75 -13.86 10.13 -9.74
C ASN A 75 -13.51 8.86 -10.52
N ASN A 76 -13.30 7.76 -9.79
CA ASN A 76 -12.91 6.45 -10.34
C ASN A 76 -11.57 6.46 -11.11
N GLN A 77 -10.67 7.40 -10.80
CA GLN A 77 -9.30 7.41 -11.29
C GLN A 77 -8.33 7.30 -10.10
N LEU A 78 -7.10 6.83 -10.35
CA LEU A 78 -6.14 6.47 -9.31
C LEU A 78 -5.26 7.63 -8.86
N GLY A 79 -5.12 8.69 -9.67
CA GLY A 79 -4.27 9.83 -9.35
C GLY A 79 -2.78 9.48 -9.29
N LEU A 80 -2.32 8.49 -10.06
CA LEU A 80 -0.90 8.12 -10.07
C LEU A 80 -0.05 9.26 -10.63
N THR A 81 1.00 9.62 -9.91
CA THR A 81 1.93 10.70 -10.25
C THR A 81 3.32 10.20 -10.62
N VAL A 82 3.53 8.88 -10.66
CA VAL A 82 4.78 8.25 -11.08
C VAL A 82 4.49 7.10 -12.04
N LEU A 83 5.17 7.05 -13.18
CA LEU A 83 5.18 5.91 -14.08
C LEU A 83 6.59 5.33 -14.18
N ARG A 84 6.71 4.01 -14.00
CA ARG A 84 7.89 3.23 -14.33
C ARG A 84 7.70 2.56 -15.70
N ILE A 85 8.72 2.60 -16.55
CA ILE A 85 8.76 1.90 -17.84
C ILE A 85 10.07 1.08 -18.00
N PRO A 86 10.11 0.04 -18.86
CA PRO A 86 11.34 -0.68 -19.11
C PRO A 86 12.23 0.09 -20.10
N ILE A 87 13.54 -0.11 -20.00
CA ILE A 87 14.47 0.11 -21.12
C ILE A 87 14.72 -1.28 -21.73
N ASP A 88 14.11 -1.53 -22.89
CA ASP A 88 14.25 -2.81 -23.60
C ASP A 88 15.67 -2.95 -24.17
N GLU A 89 16.23 -4.16 -24.11
CA GLU A 89 17.55 -4.50 -24.66
C GLU A 89 17.62 -4.28 -26.19
N ASN A 90 16.48 -4.35 -26.88
CA ASN A 90 16.35 -4.04 -28.29
C ASN A 90 15.72 -2.66 -28.50
N LYS A 91 16.53 -1.72 -28.99
CA LYS A 91 16.10 -0.33 -29.28
C LYS A 91 14.88 -0.20 -30.20
N ASN A 92 14.62 -1.19 -31.05
CA ASN A 92 13.46 -1.18 -31.93
C ASN A 92 12.12 -1.30 -31.17
N ASN A 93 12.15 -1.74 -29.90
CA ASN A 93 10.98 -1.86 -29.06
C ASN A 93 10.65 -0.59 -28.26
N TRP A 94 11.59 0.36 -28.13
CA TRP A 94 11.41 1.54 -27.26
C TRP A 94 10.19 2.39 -27.61
N LYS A 95 9.80 2.43 -28.89
CA LYS A 95 8.63 3.18 -29.35
C LYS A 95 7.32 2.71 -28.71
N ARG A 96 7.27 1.47 -28.21
CA ARG A 96 6.05 0.89 -27.60
C ARG A 96 5.63 1.61 -26.33
N GLU A 97 6.57 2.15 -25.55
CA GLU A 97 6.28 2.79 -24.26
C GLU A 97 5.82 4.27 -24.40
N VAL A 98 5.99 4.86 -25.58
CA VAL A 98 5.84 6.31 -25.79
C VAL A 98 4.42 6.80 -25.54
N ALA A 99 3.41 6.04 -25.97
CA ALA A 99 2.01 6.50 -25.87
C ALA A 99 1.55 6.60 -24.41
N THR A 100 1.85 5.58 -23.59
CA THR A 100 1.54 5.59 -22.16
C THR A 100 2.38 6.61 -21.40
N ALA A 101 3.69 6.71 -21.70
CA ALA A 101 4.56 7.70 -21.06
C ALA A 101 4.14 9.15 -21.33
N LYS A 102 3.80 9.49 -22.59
CA LYS A 102 3.27 10.82 -22.93
C LYS A 102 2.01 11.14 -22.15
N LYS A 103 1.07 10.19 -22.08
CA LYS A 103 -0.19 10.40 -21.37
C LYS A 103 -0.02 10.58 -19.87
N ALA A 104 0.95 9.89 -19.27
CA ALA A 104 1.31 10.10 -17.87
C ALA A 104 1.86 11.53 -17.64
N ILE A 105 2.78 11.98 -18.50
CA ILE A 105 3.36 13.33 -18.43
C ILE A 105 2.29 14.40 -18.62
N GLU A 106 1.37 14.22 -19.57
CA GLU A 106 0.24 15.13 -19.80
C GLU A 106 -0.64 15.32 -18.54
N ASN A 107 -0.74 14.29 -17.70
CA ASN A 107 -1.45 14.33 -16.42
C ASN A 107 -0.57 14.79 -15.24
N GLY A 108 0.66 15.22 -15.49
CA GLY A 108 1.58 15.73 -14.47
C GLY A 108 2.37 14.64 -13.73
N ALA A 109 2.34 13.39 -14.19
CA ALA A 109 3.16 12.34 -13.63
C ALA A 109 4.62 12.46 -14.08
N ILE A 110 5.55 12.10 -13.21
CA ILE A 110 6.95 11.89 -13.59
C ILE A 110 7.12 10.48 -14.18
N VAL A 111 8.08 10.32 -15.10
CA VAL A 111 8.40 9.03 -15.71
C VAL A 111 9.86 8.70 -15.44
N PHE A 112 10.12 7.49 -14.96
CA PHE A 112 11.47 6.95 -14.85
C PHE A 112 11.54 5.57 -15.53
N ALA A 113 12.73 5.20 -15.99
CA ALA A 113 12.94 3.99 -16.76
C ALA A 113 13.99 3.10 -16.11
N THR A 114 13.81 1.78 -16.20
CA THR A 114 14.76 0.80 -15.66
C THR A 114 15.11 -0.27 -16.69
N PRO A 115 16.39 -0.52 -16.98
CA PRO A 115 16.81 -1.66 -17.81
C PRO A 115 16.72 -2.96 -17.01
N TRP A 116 16.44 -4.07 -17.71
CA TRP A 116 16.64 -5.42 -17.16
C TRP A 116 17.96 -6.02 -17.62
N ASN A 117 18.27 -5.91 -18.91
CA ASN A 117 19.52 -6.38 -19.50
C ASN A 117 20.12 -5.30 -20.41
N PRO A 118 21.45 -5.31 -20.61
CA PRO A 118 22.08 -4.64 -21.75
C PRO A 118 21.68 -5.29 -23.08
N PRO A 119 21.95 -4.61 -24.22
CA PRO A 119 21.97 -5.26 -25.53
C PRO A 119 22.86 -6.51 -25.54
N SER A 120 22.50 -7.55 -26.29
CA SER A 120 23.16 -8.86 -26.23
C SER A 120 24.63 -8.84 -26.66
N ASP A 121 25.04 -7.87 -27.48
CA ASP A 121 26.44 -7.63 -27.87
C ASP A 121 27.30 -7.04 -26.73
N MET A 122 26.68 -6.65 -25.62
CA MET A 122 27.35 -6.15 -24.41
C MET A 122 27.32 -7.16 -23.25
N VAL A 123 26.76 -8.36 -23.45
CA VAL A 123 26.59 -9.38 -22.40
C VAL A 123 27.50 -10.57 -22.66
N GLU A 124 28.12 -11.09 -21.60
CA GLU A 124 28.81 -12.38 -21.60
C GLU A 124 28.21 -13.32 -20.53
N THR A 125 28.45 -14.63 -20.69
CA THR A 125 28.07 -15.62 -19.68
C THR A 125 29.28 -16.05 -18.88
N PHE A 126 29.10 -16.22 -17.57
CA PHE A 126 30.11 -16.74 -16.65
C PHE A 126 29.46 -17.57 -15.55
N ALA A 127 30.25 -18.40 -14.87
CA ALA A 127 29.80 -19.07 -13.65
C ALA A 127 30.20 -18.23 -12.44
N LEU A 128 29.22 -17.76 -11.67
CA LEU A 128 29.43 -16.97 -10.45
C LEU A 128 30.33 -17.73 -9.46
N GLY A 129 31.36 -17.07 -8.94
CA GLY A 129 32.35 -17.67 -8.04
C GLY A 129 33.50 -18.42 -8.74
N THR A 130 33.61 -18.30 -10.07
CA THR A 130 34.73 -18.84 -10.84
C THR A 130 35.41 -17.74 -11.66
N ASN A 131 36.69 -17.93 -11.96
CA ASN A 131 37.41 -17.11 -12.93
C ASN A 131 37.04 -17.57 -14.35
N SER A 132 35.82 -17.28 -14.78
CA SER A 132 35.37 -17.50 -16.16
C SER A 132 34.75 -16.20 -16.71
N GLY A 133 35.01 -15.89 -17.98
CA GLY A 133 34.62 -14.62 -18.62
C GLY A 133 35.82 -13.75 -19.01
N THR A 134 35.56 -12.68 -19.77
CA THR A 134 36.55 -11.67 -20.18
C THR A 134 36.50 -10.40 -19.32
N GLY A 135 35.49 -10.27 -18.45
CA GLY A 135 35.37 -9.20 -17.46
C GLY A 135 36.28 -9.34 -16.25
N THR A 136 36.32 -8.29 -15.41
CA THR A 136 36.96 -8.34 -14.09
C THR A 136 36.22 -9.33 -13.18
N THR A 137 36.93 -10.03 -12.29
CA THR A 137 36.31 -10.89 -11.28
C THR A 137 35.25 -10.11 -10.51
N TYR A 138 33.98 -10.49 -10.69
CA TYR A 138 32.88 -9.96 -9.90
C TYR A 138 33.01 -10.53 -8.49
N GLU A 139 33.61 -9.76 -7.57
CA GLU A 139 33.48 -10.04 -6.14
C GLU A 139 31.98 -10.06 -5.84
N ALA A 140 31.49 -11.18 -5.31
CA ALA A 140 30.10 -11.26 -4.87
C ALA A 140 29.87 -10.10 -3.90
N GLU A 141 28.84 -9.26 -4.15
CA GLU A 141 28.45 -8.20 -3.22
C GLU A 141 28.31 -8.82 -1.84
N THR A 142 29.27 -8.53 -0.95
CA THR A 142 29.25 -9.04 0.41
C THR A 142 28.12 -8.28 1.10
N ILE A 143 27.00 -8.96 1.33
CA ILE A 143 25.83 -8.39 1.99
C ILE A 143 26.27 -7.93 3.38
N CYS A 144 26.23 -6.61 3.62
CA CYS A 144 26.46 -5.98 4.91
C CYS A 144 25.31 -6.28 5.89
#